data_AF-A0A7K4MJ95-F1
#
_entry.id   AF-A0A7K4MJ95-F1
#
_cell.length_a   1.000
_cell.length_b   1.000
_cell.length_c   1.000
_cell.angle_alpha   90.00
_cell.angle_beta   90.00
_cell.angle_gamma   90.00
#
_symmetry.space_group_name_H-M   'P 1'
#
loop_
_entity.id
_entity.type
_entity.pdbx_description
1 polymer ?
#
loop_
_entity_poly.entity_id
_entity_poly.type
_entity_poly.pdbx_seq_one_letter_code
_entity_poly.pdbx_strand_id
1 'polypeptide(L)'
;MSETWRERLSRRRLEIGLEGPEYDYIQGYIEFYCSEADRRCKEIDMNKTVDEVIDSMKNEDFDRFTRSVINFVHKKQGYDGQAPAQMA
;
A
#
# COMPACT_ATOMS: atom_id res chain seq x y z
N MET A 1 5.40 -0.18 -20.86
CA MET A 1 4.87 -0.83 -19.65
C MET A 1 4.62 0.27 -18.63
N SER A 2 3.43 0.31 -18.04
CA SER A 2 3.12 1.20 -16.91
C SER A 2 3.84 0.71 -15.66
N GLU A 3 4.36 1.64 -14.87
CA GLU A 3 5.00 1.36 -13.57
C GLU A 3 3.95 0.82 -12.60
N THR A 4 4.22 -0.32 -11.94
CA THR A 4 3.35 -0.86 -10.90
C THR A 4 3.39 0.02 -9.65
N TRP A 5 2.37 -0.05 -8.81
CA TRP A 5 2.33 0.70 -7.57
C TRP A 5 3.47 0.33 -6.62
N ARG A 6 3.95 -0.92 -6.68
CA ARG A 6 5.11 -1.41 -5.90
C ARG A 6 6.40 -0.72 -6.35
N GLU A 7 6.63 -0.65 -7.65
CA GLU A 7 7.77 0.09 -8.23
C GLU A 7 7.68 1.58 -7.92
N ARG A 8 6.48 2.17 -8.02
CA ARG A 8 6.21 3.57 -7.64
C ARG A 8 6.50 3.83 -6.18
N LEU A 9 6.02 2.96 -5.28
CA LEU A 9 6.27 3.10 -3.84
C LEU A 9 7.76 3.00 -3.54
N SER A 10 8.46 2.02 -4.11
CA SER A 10 9.91 1.85 -3.96
C SER A 10 10.70 3.07 -4.41
N ARG A 11 10.38 3.61 -5.60
CA ARG A 11 11.05 4.80 -6.14
C ARG A 11 10.80 6.05 -5.29
N ARG A 12 9.58 6.21 -4.77
CA ARG A 12 9.14 7.43 -4.09
C ARG A 12 9.25 7.39 -2.58
N ARG A 13 9.63 6.25 -1.99
CA ARG A 13 9.70 6.04 -0.54
C ARG A 13 10.45 7.15 0.20
N LEU A 14 11.58 7.62 -0.35
CA LEU A 14 12.37 8.69 0.27
C LEU A 14 11.66 10.05 0.22
N GLU A 15 10.94 10.35 -0.86
CA GLU A 15 10.16 11.60 -1.03
C GLU A 15 8.98 11.68 -0.05
N ILE A 16 8.45 10.52 0.35
CA ILE A 16 7.32 10.39 1.28
C ILE A 16 7.76 10.09 2.72
N GLY A 17 9.07 10.04 2.98
CA GLY A 17 9.64 9.85 4.33
C GLY A 17 9.58 8.42 4.86
N LEU A 18 9.51 7.41 3.98
CA LEU A 18 9.54 6.00 4.35
C LEU A 18 10.96 5.43 4.23
N GLU A 19 11.51 4.99 5.36
CA GLU A 19 12.84 4.37 5.43
C GLU A 19 12.80 3.02 6.17
N GLY A 20 13.69 2.12 5.74
CA GLY A 20 13.97 0.88 6.47
C GLY A 20 12.73 -0.01 6.71
N PRO A 21 12.58 -0.59 7.93
CA PRO A 21 11.49 -1.53 8.26
C PRO A 21 10.07 -0.97 8.06
N GLU A 22 9.90 0.35 8.07
CA GLU A 22 8.61 1.00 7.85
C GLU A 22 8.13 0.88 6.42
N TYR A 23 9.06 0.92 5.47
CA TYR A 23 8.74 0.68 4.06
C TYR A 23 8.17 -0.73 3.87
N ASP A 24 8.82 -1.75 4.45
CA ASP A 24 8.36 -3.14 4.35
C ASP A 24 7.00 -3.34 5.03
N TYR A 25 6.78 -2.71 6.19
CA TYR A 25 5.49 -2.69 6.87
C TYR A 25 4.40 -2.11 5.97
N ILE A 26 4.62 -0.90 5.43
CA ILE A 26 3.60 -0.18 4.65
C ILE A 26 3.31 -0.90 3.34
N GLN A 27 4.33 -1.42 2.67
CA GLN A 27 4.14 -2.23 1.47
C GLN A 27 3.29 -3.47 1.80
N GLY A 28 3.65 -4.24 2.84
CA GLY A 28 2.89 -5.43 3.25
C GLY A 28 1.46 -5.10 3.71
N TYR A 29 1.27 -3.97 4.39
CA TYR A 29 -0.04 -3.48 4.79
C TYR A 29 -0.92 -3.18 3.56
N ILE A 30 -0.38 -2.47 2.56
CA ILE A 30 -1.10 -2.21 1.31
C ILE A 30 -1.40 -3.53 0.60
N GLU A 31 -0.44 -4.44 0.47
CA GLU A 31 -0.63 -5.76 -0.17
C GLU A 31 -1.73 -6.58 0.50
N PHE A 32 -1.73 -6.66 1.83
CA PHE A 32 -2.74 -7.40 2.58
C PHE A 32 -4.16 -6.88 2.30
N TYR A 33 -4.35 -5.56 2.41
CA TYR A 33 -5.67 -4.97 2.20
C TYR A 33 -6.08 -4.97 0.72
N CYS A 34 -5.14 -4.86 -0.22
CA CYS A 34 -5.42 -5.02 -1.64
C CYS A 34 -5.86 -6.45 -1.93
N SER A 35 -5.20 -7.47 -1.37
CA SER A 35 -5.59 -8.87 -1.52
C SER A 35 -6.98 -9.16 -0.96
N GLU A 36 -7.30 -8.64 0.24
CA GLU A 36 -8.64 -8.79 0.83
C GLU A 36 -9.72 -8.07 0.02
N ALA A 37 -9.40 -6.89 -0.52
CA ALA A 37 -10.30 -6.16 -1.39
C ALA A 37 -10.49 -6.87 -2.74
N ASP A 38 -9.42 -7.40 -3.34
CA ASP A 38 -9.44 -8.23 -4.55
C ASP A 38 -10.34 -9.45 -4.37
N ARG A 39 -10.18 -10.17 -3.26
CA ARG A 39 -10.99 -11.34 -2.92
C ARG A 39 -12.48 -10.98 -2.92
N ARG A 40 -12.85 -9.89 -2.24
CA ARG A 40 -14.23 -9.38 -2.19
C ARG A 40 -14.73 -8.86 -3.54
N CYS A 41 -13.87 -8.22 -4.33
CA CYS A 41 -14.23 -7.75 -5.67
C CYS A 41 -14.49 -8.93 -6.61
N LYS A 42 -13.66 -9.98 -6.55
CA LYS A 42 -13.80 -11.20 -7.38
C LYS A 42 -15.06 -12.00 -7.05
N GLU A 43 -15.60 -11.88 -5.83
CA GLU A 43 -16.93 -12.43 -5.48
C GLU A 43 -18.07 -11.74 -6.27
N ILE A 44 -17.86 -10.52 -6.77
CA ILE A 44 -18.85 -9.72 -7.52
C ILE A 44 -18.53 -9.70 -9.02
N ASP A 45 -17.27 -9.49 -9.38
CA ASP A 45 -16.75 -9.41 -10.75
C ASP A 45 -15.31 -9.93 -10.77
N MET A 46 -15.11 -11.12 -11.34
CA MET A 46 -13.82 -11.80 -11.41
C MET A 46 -12.74 -11.04 -12.16
N ASN A 47 -13.12 -10.06 -13.00
CA ASN A 47 -12.17 -9.31 -13.82
C ASN A 47 -11.68 -8.01 -13.14
N LYS A 48 -12.17 -7.67 -11.95
CA LYS A 48 -11.71 -6.48 -11.22
C LYS A 48 -10.53 -6.81 -10.33
N THR A 49 -9.44 -6.08 -10.53
CA THR A 49 -8.30 -6.08 -9.62
C THR A 49 -8.07 -4.68 -9.06
N VAL A 50 -7.84 -4.60 -7.76
CA VAL A 50 -7.51 -3.38 -7.02
C VAL A 50 -6.11 -2.90 -7.41
N ASP A 51 -5.21 -3.82 -7.73
CA ASP A 51 -3.86 -3.48 -8.22
C ASP A 51 -3.93 -2.61 -9.49
N GLU A 52 -4.79 -2.92 -10.48
CA GLU A 52 -4.98 -2.08 -11.67
C GLU A 52 -5.52 -0.68 -11.34
N VAL A 53 -6.38 -0.57 -10.32
CA VAL A 53 -6.89 0.73 -9.85
C VAL A 53 -5.77 1.57 -9.26
N ILE A 54 -4.90 0.98 -8.43
CA ILE A 54 -3.78 1.70 -7.82
C ILE A 54 -2.72 2.04 -8.88
N ASP A 55 -2.42 1.11 -9.79
CA ASP A 55 -1.49 1.32 -10.89
C ASP A 55 -1.92 2.49 -11.79
N SER A 56 -3.23 2.63 -12.01
CA SER A 56 -3.80 3.71 -12.85
C SER A 56 -3.92 5.07 -12.15
N MET A 57 -3.67 5.17 -10.84
CA MET A 57 -3.74 6.45 -10.12
C MET A 57 -2.70 7.44 -10.62
N LYS A 58 -3.07 8.73 -10.69
CA LYS A 58 -2.08 9.81 -10.91
C LYS A 58 -1.10 9.87 -9.74
N ASN A 59 0.09 10.39 -9.98
CA ASN A 59 1.15 10.50 -8.95
C ASN A 59 0.69 11.23 -7.69
N GLU A 60 -0.05 12.32 -7.85
CA GLU A 60 -0.59 13.12 -6.74
C GLU A 60 -1.59 12.32 -5.88
N ASP A 61 -2.49 11.59 -6.54
CA ASP A 61 -3.47 10.73 -5.86
C ASP A 61 -2.79 9.55 -5.17
N PHE A 62 -1.79 8.96 -5.82
CA PHE A 62 -0.98 7.88 -5.26
C PHE A 62 -0.21 8.35 -4.01
N ASP A 63 0.37 9.55 -4.02
CA ASP A 63 1.04 10.11 -2.84
C ASP A 63 0.08 10.38 -1.71
N ARG A 64 -1.11 10.90 -2.03
CA ARG A 64 -2.14 11.16 -1.04
C ARG A 64 -2.62 9.85 -0.42
N PHE A 65 -2.79 8.81 -1.23
CA PHE A 65 -3.13 7.46 -0.78
C PHE A 65 -2.05 6.93 0.17
N THR A 66 -0.79 6.87 -0.28
CA THR A 66 0.32 6.34 0.53
C THR A 66 0.51 7.12 1.84
N ARG A 67 0.51 8.46 1.80
CA ARG A 67 0.55 9.30 3.01
C ARG A 67 -0.63 9.05 3.94
N SER A 68 -1.82 8.77 3.42
CA SER A 68 -2.99 8.47 4.24
C SER A 68 -2.86 7.12 4.94
N VAL A 69 -2.32 6.11 4.24
CA VAL A 69 -2.00 4.79 4.83
C VAL A 69 -0.97 4.94 5.94
N ILE A 70 0.13 5.66 5.69
CA ILE A 70 1.19 5.93 6.68
C ILE A 70 0.58 6.60 7.92
N ASN A 71 -0.14 7.71 7.72
CA ASN A 71 -0.78 8.44 8.81
C ASN A 71 -1.78 7.57 9.60
N PHE A 72 -2.52 6.69 8.91
CA PHE A 72 -3.45 5.78 9.56
C PHE A 72 -2.71 4.76 10.43
N VAL A 73 -1.68 4.12 9.90
CA VAL A 73 -0.84 3.15 10.62
C VAL A 73 -0.21 3.82 11.84
N HIS A 74 0.39 5.01 11.69
CA HIS A 74 0.95 5.77 12.81
C HIS A 74 -0.08 6.09 13.89
N LYS A 75 -1.29 6.53 13.51
CA LYS A 75 -2.34 6.91 14.47
C LYS A 75 -3.03 5.74 15.16
N LYS A 76 -3.21 4.61 14.47
CA LYS A 76 -3.98 3.46 14.97
C LYS A 76 -3.13 2.46 15.74
N GLN A 77 -1.89 2.26 15.33
CA GLN A 77 -1.02 1.23 15.91
C GLN A 77 0.05 1.81 16.84
N GLY A 78 0.34 3.12 16.76
CA GLY A 78 1.52 3.67 17.46
C GLY A 78 2.78 2.98 16.93
N TYR A 79 3.09 3.18 15.65
CA TYR A 79 4.23 2.53 15.00
C TYR A 79 5.54 2.84 15.76
N ASP A 80 6.07 1.84 16.44
CA ASP A 80 7.28 1.85 17.25
C ASP A 80 8.50 1.27 16.52
N GLY A 81 8.35 0.96 15.22
CA GLY A 81 9.40 0.43 14.36
C GLY A 81 9.41 -1.09 14.22
N GLN A 82 8.42 -1.82 14.76
CA GLN A 82 8.30 -3.27 14.59
C GLN A 82 7.24 -3.66 13.53
N ALA A 83 7.60 -4.62 12.67
CA ALA A 83 6.67 -5.29 11.77
C ALA A 83 5.54 -5.97 12.58
N PRO A 84 4.28 -6.02 12.09
CA PRO A 84 3.20 -6.60 12.85
C PRO A 84 3.44 -8.11 12.97
N ALA A 85 3.31 -8.65 14.18
CA ALA A 85 3.60 -10.05 14.50
C ALA A 85 2.68 -11.09 13.81
N GLN A 86 1.77 -10.63 12.93
CA GLN A 86 0.77 -11.45 12.25
C GLN A 86 0.67 -11.04 10.78
N MET A 87 1.73 -11.31 10.01
CA MET A 87 1.67 -11.43 8.55
C MET A 87 2.35 -12.74 8.12
N ALA A 88 2.01 -13.83 8.79
CA ALA A 88 2.37 -15.20 8.44
C ALA A 88 1.14 -15.93 7.91
#